data_AF-A0A1F9TW26-F1
#
_entry.id   AF-A0A1F9TW26-F1
#
_cell.length_a   1.000
_cell.length_b   1.000
_cell.length_c   1.000
_cell.angle_alpha   90.00
_cell.angle_beta   90.00
_cell.angle_gamma   90.00
#
_symmetry.space_group_name_H-M   'P 1'
#
loop_
_entity.id
_entity.type
_entity.pdbx_description
1 polymer ?
#
loop_
_entity_poly.entity_id
_entity_poly.type
_entity_poly.pdbx_seq_one_letter_code
_entity_poly.pdbx_strand_id
1 'polypeptide(L)'
;MALAYNVSYVARAYSGQIEQMTQLYTDAIRHKGFSFVHSISPCTVFNDTYKYYRERVAGIPKEHDPADKKAALDLWQTRGKVYLGLFYRDLREDLSSQVARLSSGLKAAGGATMEDLLDEFV
;
A
#
# COMPACT_ATOMS: atom_id res chain seq x y z
N MET A 1 -10.07 3.28 -3.78
CA MET A 1 -10.39 2.00 -3.10
C MET A 1 -9.28 1.57 -2.14
N ALA A 2 -8.02 1.43 -2.56
CA ALA A 2 -6.93 1.04 -1.65
C ALA A 2 -6.83 1.87 -0.36
N LEU A 3 -6.93 3.20 -0.45
CA LEU A 3 -6.97 4.07 0.74
C LEU A 3 -8.17 3.76 1.66
N ALA A 4 -9.35 3.49 1.11
CA ALA A 4 -10.54 3.16 1.90
C ALA A 4 -10.36 1.82 2.66
N TYR A 5 -9.69 0.84 2.05
CA TYR A 5 -9.35 -0.45 2.68
C TYR A 5 -8.19 -0.38 3.67
N ASN A 6 -7.74 0.82 4.02
CA ASN A 6 -6.70 1.03 5.01
C ASN A 6 -5.40 0.30 4.67
N VAL A 7 -5.02 0.33 3.38
CA VAL A 7 -3.71 -0.17 2.93
C VAL A 7 -2.60 0.69 3.53
N SER A 8 -1.51 0.08 4.01
CA SER A 8 -0.44 0.79 4.71
C SER A 8 0.64 1.38 3.80
N TYR A 9 0.63 1.09 2.50
CA TYR A 9 1.45 1.78 1.51
C TYR A 9 0.69 1.92 0.18
N VAL A 10 0.49 3.15 -0.29
CA VAL A 10 -0.24 3.44 -1.53
C VAL A 10 0.60 4.36 -2.41
N ALA A 11 0.91 3.91 -3.62
CA ALA A 11 1.64 4.69 -4.61
C ALA A 11 1.00 4.61 -5.99
N ARG A 12 1.34 5.56 -6.86
CA ARG A 12 1.01 5.51 -8.30
C ARG A 12 2.28 5.69 -9.10
N ALA A 13 2.47 4.81 -10.09
CA ALA A 13 3.60 4.83 -11.01
C ALA A 13 3.10 4.88 -12.46
N TYR A 14 4.01 5.24 -13.36
CA TYR A 14 3.75 5.30 -14.79
C TYR A 14 4.90 4.64 -15.55
N SER A 15 4.59 3.79 -16.53
CA SER A 15 5.59 3.07 -17.31
C SER A 15 6.55 3.99 -18.07
N GLY A 16 6.13 5.22 -18.37
CA GLY A 16 7.00 6.25 -18.98
C GLY A 16 7.99 6.93 -18.02
N GLN A 17 7.92 6.67 -16.70
CA GLN A 17 8.86 7.19 -15.69
C GLN A 17 9.53 6.04 -14.94
N ILE A 18 10.40 5.30 -15.63
CA ILE A 18 10.99 4.04 -15.17
C ILE A 18 11.79 4.22 -13.87
N GLU A 19 12.57 5.30 -13.74
CA GLU A 19 13.40 5.56 -12.56
C GLU A 19 12.55 5.73 -11.29
N GLN A 20 11.58 6.66 -11.33
CA GLN A 20 10.62 6.86 -10.23
C GLN A 20 9.85 5.57 -9.93
N MET A 21 9.39 4.87 -10.97
CA MET A 21 8.67 3.62 -10.82
C MET A 21 9.51 2.58 -10.07
N THR A 22 10.76 2.38 -10.48
CA THR A 22 11.68 1.42 -9.85
C THR A 22 11.88 1.71 -8.37
N GLN A 23 12.02 3.00 -8.02
CA GLN A 23 12.15 3.41 -6.63
C GLN A 23 10.88 3.13 -5.82
N LEU A 24 9.70 3.47 -6.35
CA LEU A 24 8.42 3.19 -5.70
C LEU A 24 8.19 1.69 -5.47
N TYR A 25 8.59 0.83 -6.41
CA TYR A 25 8.51 -0.62 -6.26
C TYR A 25 9.50 -1.13 -5.21
N THR A 26 10.74 -0.62 -5.21
CA THR A 26 11.76 -0.98 -4.22
C THR A 26 11.29 -0.64 -2.81
N ASP A 27 10.74 0.56 -2.62
CA ASP A 27 10.22 1.00 -1.33
C ASP A 27 8.96 0.21 -0.94
N ALA A 28 8.08 -0.10 -1.89
CA ALA A 28 6.89 -0.93 -1.66
C ALA A 28 7.23 -2.36 -1.21
N ILE A 29 8.30 -2.96 -1.74
CA ILE A 29 8.79 -4.29 -1.35
C ILE A 29 9.43 -4.26 0.04
N ARG A 30 10.16 -3.19 0.36
CA ARG A 30 10.79 -3.01 1.68
C ARG A 30 9.79 -2.71 2.78
N HIS A 31 8.63 -2.15 2.43
CA HIS A 31 7.57 -1.81 3.36
C HIS A 31 7.06 -3.03 4.13
N LYS A 32 6.94 -2.90 5.45
CA LYS A 32 6.40 -3.94 6.32
C LYS A 32 4.89 -3.78 6.42
N GLY A 33 4.18 -4.47 5.53
CA GLY A 33 2.73 -4.42 5.46
C GLY A 33 2.24 -4.66 4.04
N PHE A 34 0.95 -4.42 3.81
CA PHE A 34 0.39 -4.53 2.47
C PHE A 34 0.68 -3.26 1.66
N SER A 35 1.27 -3.44 0.49
CA SER A 35 1.64 -2.36 -0.43
C SER A 35 0.83 -2.43 -1.71
N PHE A 36 0.28 -1.30 -2.15
CA PHE A 36 -0.46 -1.16 -3.40
C PHE A 36 0.20 -0.10 -4.30
N VAL A 37 0.64 -0.52 -5.48
CA VAL A 37 1.22 0.36 -6.50
C VAL A 37 0.34 0.32 -7.75
N HIS A 38 -0.34 1.41 -8.05
CA HIS A 38 -1.11 1.54 -9.29
C HIS A 38 -0.18 1.94 -10.42
N SER A 39 0.16 0.99 -11.29
CA SER A 39 1.04 1.22 -12.44
C SER A 39 0.22 1.49 -13.69
N ILE A 40 0.32 2.72 -14.19
CA ILE A 40 -0.31 3.12 -15.44
C ILE A 40 0.58 2.67 -16.58
N SER A 41 0.06 1.79 -17.43
CA SER A 41 0.75 1.26 -18.61
C SER A 41 -0.15 1.38 -19.85
N PRO A 42 0.14 2.30 -20.78
CA PRO A 42 -0.63 2.41 -22.02
C PRO A 42 -0.46 1.18 -22.91
N CYS A 43 -1.56 0.64 -23.43
CA CYS A 43 -1.55 -0.44 -24.41
C CYS A 43 -1.53 0.13 -25.83
N THR A 44 -0.37 0.11 -26.49
CA THR A 44 -0.18 0.77 -27.80
C THR A 44 -1.08 0.25 -28.91
N VAL A 45 -1.51 -1.02 -28.84
CA VAL A 45 -2.28 -1.67 -29.91
C VAL A 45 -3.76 -1.30 -29.84
N PHE A 46 -4.34 -1.35 -28.64
CA PHE A 46 -5.80 -1.23 -28.47
C PHE A 46 -6.24 0.09 -27.84
N ASN A 47 -5.37 0.77 -27.08
CA ASN A 47 -5.70 2.01 -26.40
C ASN A 47 -4.45 2.85 -26.11
N ASP A 48 -3.93 3.51 -27.15
CA ASP A 48 -2.76 4.37 -27.04
C ASP A 48 -3.08 5.66 -26.28
N THR A 49 -2.69 5.67 -25.00
CA THR A 49 -2.87 6.80 -24.08
C THR A 49 -1.55 7.46 -23.70
N TYR A 50 -0.45 7.17 -24.41
CA TYR A 50 0.86 7.76 -24.09
C TYR A 50 0.85 9.29 -24.13
N LYS A 51 0.26 9.87 -25.17
CA LYS A 51 0.15 11.35 -25.29
C LYS A 51 -0.72 11.93 -24.17
N TYR A 52 -1.85 11.30 -23.90
CA TYR A 52 -2.78 11.72 -22.84
C TYR A 52 -2.09 11.79 -21.47
N TYR A 53 -1.36 10.74 -21.09
CA TYR A 53 -0.67 10.70 -19.80
C TYR A 53 0.55 11.61 -19.77
N ARG A 54 1.34 11.72 -20.85
CA ARG A 54 2.53 12.59 -20.89
C ARG A 54 2.23 14.05 -20.51
N GLU A 55 1.08 14.56 -20.92
CA GLU A 55 0.66 15.95 -20.63
C GLU A 55 0.11 16.15 -19.20
N ARG A 56 -0.30 15.06 -18.54
CA ARG A 56 -1.08 15.12 -17.29
C ARG A 56 -0.35 14.56 -16.09
N VAL A 57 0.64 13.69 -16.30
CA VAL A 57 1.43 13.13 -15.22
C VAL A 57 2.24 14.24 -14.55
N ALA A 58 2.20 14.26 -13.22
CA ALA A 58 2.94 15.22 -12.41
C ALA A 58 3.46 14.53 -11.14
N GLY A 59 4.59 14.98 -10.61
CA GLY A 59 5.03 14.55 -9.28
C GLY A 59 4.07 15.07 -8.21
N ILE A 60 3.88 14.28 -7.15
CA ILE A 60 3.22 14.74 -5.92
C ILE A 60 3.96 15.97 -5.35
N PRO A 61 3.25 17.00 -4.85
CA PRO A 61 3.86 18.16 -4.20
C PRO A 61 4.78 17.76 -3.04
N LYS A 62 5.86 18.50 -2.80
CA LYS A 62 6.84 18.17 -1.75
C LYS A 62 6.28 18.35 -0.33
N GLU A 63 5.25 19.17 -0.22
CA GLU A 63 4.56 19.51 1.02
C GLU A 63 3.56 18.41 1.44
N HIS A 64 3.33 17.41 0.59
CA HIS A 64 2.44 16.29 0.89
C HIS A 64 3.03 15.43 2.01
N ASP A 65 2.26 15.26 3.09
CA ASP A 65 2.59 14.33 4.17
C ASP A 65 2.05 12.92 3.84
N PRO A 66 2.92 11.91 3.65
CA PRO A 66 2.49 10.53 3.41
C PRO A 66 1.73 9.89 4.58
N ALA A 67 1.73 10.48 5.78
CA ALA A 67 0.93 10.00 6.91
C ALA A 67 -0.52 10.54 6.87
N ASP A 68 -0.80 11.60 6.11
CA ASP A 68 -2.15 12.17 6.00
C ASP A 68 -2.97 11.44 4.92
N LYS A 69 -3.83 10.53 5.40
CA LYS A 69 -4.72 9.73 4.57
C LYS A 69 -5.76 10.57 3.82
N LYS A 70 -6.20 11.70 4.38
CA LYS A 70 -7.18 12.59 3.74
C LYS A 70 -6.51 13.36 2.61
N ALA A 71 -5.35 13.96 2.87
CA ALA A 71 -4.55 14.62 1.84
C ALA A 71 -4.20 13.66 0.69
N ALA A 72 -3.85 12.42 1.02
CA ALA A 72 -3.61 11.37 0.02
C ALA A 72 -4.83 11.09 -0.86
N LEU A 73 -6.04 11.09 -0.28
CA LEU A 73 -7.29 10.88 -1.02
C LEU A 73 -7.60 12.07 -1.93
N ASP A 74 -7.45 13.29 -1.43
CA ASP A 74 -7.69 14.53 -2.18
C ASP A 74 -6.75 14.63 -3.39
N LEU A 75 -5.46 14.31 -3.21
CA LEU A 75 -4.50 14.21 -4.30
C LEU A 75 -4.87 13.09 -5.29
N TRP A 76 -5.30 11.92 -4.80
CA TRP A 76 -5.65 10.79 -5.65
C TRP A 76 -6.83 11.10 -6.58
N GLN A 77 -7.79 11.87 -6.09
CA GLN A 77 -9.04 12.24 -6.77
C GLN A 77 -8.92 13.49 -7.64
N THR A 78 -7.77 14.17 -7.62
CA THR A 78 -7.55 15.37 -8.44
C THR A 78 -7.84 15.07 -9.91
N ARG A 79 -8.65 15.93 -10.53
CA ARG A 79 -8.98 15.86 -11.95
C ARG A 79 -7.97 16.69 -12.75
N GLY A 80 -7.73 16.28 -14.00
CA GLY A 80 -6.84 17.00 -14.92
C GLY A 80 -5.36 16.65 -14.78
N LYS A 81 -4.85 16.50 -13.55
CA LYS A 81 -3.49 15.98 -13.29
C LYS A 81 -3.52 14.55 -12.75
N VAL A 82 -2.54 13.76 -13.17
CA VAL A 82 -2.31 12.39 -12.72
C VAL A 82 -1.06 12.40 -11.85
N TYR A 83 -1.23 12.55 -10.54
CA TYR A 83 -0.09 12.56 -9.63
C TYR A 83 0.59 11.20 -9.54
N LEU A 84 1.91 11.20 -9.55
CA LEU A 84 2.79 10.05 -9.43
C LEU A 84 3.68 10.19 -8.19
N GLY A 85 3.91 9.07 -7.51
CA GLY A 85 4.67 9.04 -6.27
C GLY A 85 3.97 8.27 -5.16
N LEU A 86 4.50 8.46 -3.94
CA LEU A 86 3.96 7.91 -2.71
C LEU A 86 2.82 8.79 -2.19
N PHE A 87 1.61 8.24 -2.14
CA PHE A 87 0.43 8.93 -1.61
C PHE A 87 0.27 8.71 -0.12
N TYR A 88 0.48 7.48 0.36
CA TYR A 88 0.24 7.16 1.76
C TYR A 88 1.21 6.09 2.26
N ARG A 89 1.71 6.24 3.48
CA ARG A 89 2.53 5.25 4.18
C ARG A 89 2.23 5.28 5.67
N ASP A 90 1.97 4.11 6.23
CA ASP A 90 1.68 3.86 7.64
C ASP A 90 2.57 2.72 8.15
N LEU A 91 3.23 2.94 9.28
CA LEU A 91 4.19 2.01 9.89
C LEU A 91 3.56 1.06 10.92
N ARG A 92 2.26 0.81 10.82
CA ARG A 92 1.56 -0.16 11.66
C ARG A 92 2.13 -1.58 11.54
N GLU A 93 1.87 -2.38 12.57
CA GLU A 93 2.27 -3.78 12.64
C GLU A 93 1.60 -4.62 11.52
N ASP A 94 2.38 -5.43 10.81
CA ASP A 94 1.87 -6.36 9.82
C ASP A 94 1.16 -7.56 10.47
N LEU A 95 0.36 -8.28 9.69
CA LEU A 95 -0.43 -9.39 10.19
C LEU A 95 0.44 -10.51 10.79
N SER A 96 1.58 -10.82 10.16
CA SER A 96 2.46 -11.90 10.63
C SER A 96 3.08 -11.54 11.98
N SER A 97 3.49 -10.28 12.15
CA SER A 97 3.97 -9.77 13.44
C SER A 97 2.89 -9.81 14.52
N GLN A 98 1.66 -9.40 14.19
CA GLN A 98 0.51 -9.51 15.11
C GLN A 98 0.24 -10.95 15.55
N VAL A 99 0.23 -11.90 14.61
CA VAL A 99 0.02 -13.33 14.90
C VAL A 99 1.16 -13.89 15.75
N ALA A 100 2.42 -13.54 15.46
CA ALA A 100 3.57 -13.94 16.27
C ALA A 100 3.49 -13.41 17.71
N ARG A 101 3.08 -12.14 17.88
CA ARG A 101 2.90 -11.52 19.19
C ARG A 101 1.77 -12.19 19.99
N LEU A 102 0.63 -12.47 19.33
CA LEU A 102 -0.50 -13.15 19.99
C LEU A 102 -0.15 -14.59 20.36
N SER A 103 0.45 -15.35 19.44
CA SER A 103 0.84 -16.74 19.69
C SER A 103 1.90 -16.89 20.78
N SER A 104 2.89 -15.99 20.84
CA SER A 104 3.88 -15.96 21.92
C SER A 104 3.25 -15.58 23.27
N GLY A 105 2.33 -14.62 23.28
CA GLY A 105 1.56 -14.26 24.47
C GLY A 105 0.73 -15.41 25.03
N LEU A 106 0.04 -16.16 24.16
CA LEU A 106 -0.74 -17.35 24.57
C LEU A 106 0.16 -18.45 25.13
N LYS A 107 1.33 -18.71 24.53
CA LYS A 107 2.31 -19.67 25.08
C LYS A 107 2.84 -19.25 26.44
N ALA A 108 3.11 -17.95 26.64
CA ALA A 108 3.62 -17.43 27.90
C ALA A 108 2.56 -17.44 29.03
N ALA A 109 1.28 -17.32 28.68
CA ALA A 109 0.17 -17.39 29.62
C ALA A 109 -0.25 -18.84 29.98
N GLY A 110 0.46 -19.85 29.48
CA GLY A 110 0.10 -21.26 29.71
C GLY A 110 -1.15 -21.70 28.93
N GLY A 111 -1.32 -21.18 27.71
CA GLY A 111 -2.51 -21.39 26.90
C GLY A 111 -2.89 -22.87 26.78
N ALA A 112 -4.18 -23.15 27.02
CA ALA A 112 -4.79 -24.47 26.95
C ALA A 112 -4.41 -25.18 25.64
N THR A 113 -3.88 -26.39 25.74
CA THR A 113 -3.66 -27.23 24.57
C THR A 113 -5.00 -27.67 24.00
N MET A 114 -5.00 -28.21 22.77
CA MET A 114 -6.21 -28.81 22.21
C MET A 114 -6.75 -29.91 23.14
N GLU A 115 -5.87 -30.64 23.84
CA GLU A 115 -6.27 -31.62 24.85
C GLU A 115 -6.97 -30.96 26.06
N ASP A 116 -6.43 -29.87 26.61
CA ASP A 116 -7.04 -29.16 27.75
C ASP A 116 -8.46 -28.65 27.41
N LEU A 117 -8.68 -28.20 26.17
CA LEU A 117 -10.00 -27.76 25.71
C LEU A 117 -10.97 -28.92 25.49
N LEU A 118 -10.49 -30.09 25.09
CA LEU A 118 -11.33 -31.27 24.87
C LEU A 118 -11.76 -31.91 26.20
N ASP A 119 -10.91 -31.86 27.22
CA ASP A 119 -11.22 -32.34 28.58
C ASP A 119 -12.28 -31.48 29.29
N GLU A 120 -12.49 -30.22 28.89
CA GLU A 120 -13.50 -29.33 29.48
C GLU A 120 -14.95 -29.64 29.01
N PHE A 121 -15.11 -30.39 27.91
CA PHE A 121 -16.42 -30.73 27.32
C PHE A 121 -16.84 -32.20 27.54
N VAL A 122 -16.08 -32.97 28.33
CA VAL A 122 -16.39 -34.37 28.69
C VAL A 122 -16.95 -34.48 30.11
#